data_AF-A0A1E5K1Z4-F1
#
_entry.id   AF-A0A1E5K1Z4-F1
#
_cell.length_a   1.000
_cell.length_b   1.000
_cell.length_c   1.000
_cell.angle_alpha   90.00
_cell.angle_beta   90.00
_cell.angle_gamma   90.00
#
_symmetry.space_group_name_H-M   'P 1'
#
loop_
_entity.id
_entity.type
_entity.pdbx_description
1 polymer ?
#
loop_
_entity_poly.entity_id
_entity_poly.type
_entity_poly.pdbx_seq_one_letter_code
_entity_poly.pdbx_strand_id
1 'polypeptide(L)'
;MLEYIDLNTLPAFLLIFVRVLAFFVIMPLFSYRSVPVQFKIGISFFLAIIMISTVDTTGVAVNNLYVFLIVKEILVGICIGLIAYIIVAAIQVAGGFIDFQMGFAIANVVDPQTGAQSPLTGQYLYIISLLFLLSVNGHHIILDGIFNSYSYIPLNQFLPFGEESIVQFVITTFNTMFLIAFQIAIPIVGCLFLVDVALGIIARTVPQMNVFVVGLPLKILVSFAAILVFLALYMNLAQRLFETMYRVMNGLMSLFGGV
;
A
#
# COMPACT_ATOMS: atom_id res chain seq x y z
N MET A 1 -26.32 14.87 -21.49
CA MET A 1 -25.38 13.84 -20.99
C MET A 1 -24.53 13.22 -22.11
N LEU A 2 -25.07 13.01 -23.32
CA LEU A 2 -24.29 12.56 -24.51
C LEU A 2 -23.65 13.70 -25.33
N GLU A 3 -24.05 14.96 -25.13
CA GLU A 3 -23.44 16.15 -25.76
C GLU A 3 -22.02 16.50 -25.24
N TYR A 4 -21.53 15.84 -24.18
CA TYR A 4 -20.18 16.06 -23.65
C TYR A 4 -19.11 15.14 -24.26
N ILE A 5 -19.52 14.16 -25.08
CA ILE A 5 -18.58 13.36 -25.88
C ILE A 5 -18.38 14.09 -27.21
N ASP A 6 -17.78 15.27 -27.13
CA ASP A 6 -17.21 15.89 -28.31
C ASP A 6 -16.01 15.05 -28.76
N LEU A 7 -15.90 14.77 -30.06
CA LEU A 7 -14.74 14.04 -30.63
C LEU A 7 -13.40 14.68 -30.25
N ASN A 8 -13.43 15.98 -29.93
CA ASN A 8 -12.27 16.76 -29.51
C ASN A 8 -11.82 16.48 -28.06
N THR A 9 -12.69 15.99 -27.16
CA THR A 9 -12.33 15.69 -25.76
C THR A 9 -11.87 14.25 -25.56
N LEU A 10 -12.11 13.38 -26.54
CA LEU A 10 -11.72 11.97 -26.52
C LEU A 10 -10.21 11.73 -26.27
N PRO A 11 -9.29 12.52 -26.86
CA PRO A 11 -7.86 12.36 -26.57
C PRO A 11 -7.50 12.68 -25.11
N ALA A 12 -8.12 13.70 -24.51
CA ALA A 12 -7.91 14.05 -23.11
C ALA A 12 -8.53 13.00 -22.17
N PHE A 13 -9.72 12.50 -22.52
CA PHE A 13 -10.37 11.40 -21.80
C PHE A 13 -9.48 10.15 -21.74
N LEU A 14 -8.87 9.76 -22.86
CA LEU A 14 -7.99 8.59 -22.89
C LEU A 14 -6.78 8.76 -21.97
N LEU A 15 -6.16 9.94 -21.95
CA LEU A 15 -5.04 10.24 -21.05
C LEU A 15 -5.44 10.12 -19.58
N ILE A 16 -6.57 10.72 -19.21
CA ILE A 16 -7.11 10.65 -17.84
C ILE A 16 -7.42 9.19 -17.46
N PHE A 17 -8.12 8.48 -18.34
CA PHE A 17 -8.50 7.09 -18.13
C PHE A 17 -7.29 6.20 -17.89
N VAL A 18 -6.23 6.37 -18.69
CA VAL A 18 -5.03 5.55 -18.59
C VAL A 18 -4.24 5.82 -17.30
N ARG A 19 -4.11 7.08 -16.84
CA ARG A 19 -3.50 7.40 -15.54
C ARG A 19 -4.28 6.76 -14.39
N VAL A 20 -5.60 6.94 -14.40
CA VAL A 20 -6.49 6.41 -13.35
C VAL A 20 -6.46 4.88 -13.33
N LEU A 21 -6.50 4.23 -14.50
CA LEU A 21 -6.41 2.78 -14.62
C LEU A 21 -5.08 2.25 -14.09
N ALA A 22 -3.96 2.85 -14.51
CA ALA A 22 -2.63 2.50 -14.03
C ALA A 22 -2.51 2.61 -12.51
N PHE A 23 -3.11 3.65 -11.93
CA PHE A 23 -3.21 3.82 -10.48
C PHE A 23 -4.01 2.70 -9.79
N PHE A 24 -5.23 2.40 -10.24
CA PHE A 24 -6.08 1.35 -9.65
C PHE A 24 -5.49 -0.07 -9.77
N VAL A 25 -4.64 -0.32 -10.78
CA VAL A 25 -3.95 -1.60 -10.93
C VAL A 25 -3.00 -1.85 -9.75
N ILE A 26 -2.28 -0.83 -9.29
CA ILE A 26 -1.23 -0.93 -8.26
C ILE A 26 -1.75 -0.58 -6.86
N MET A 27 -2.73 0.33 -6.77
CA MET A 27 -3.27 0.85 -5.52
C MET A 27 -3.60 -0.28 -4.53
N PRO A 28 -3.09 -0.22 -3.29
CA PRO A 28 -3.11 -1.34 -2.35
C PRO A 28 -4.51 -1.91 -2.08
N LEU A 29 -5.57 -1.09 -2.04
CA LEU A 29 -6.94 -1.58 -1.77
C LEU A 29 -7.53 -2.44 -2.88
N PHE A 30 -7.23 -2.11 -4.14
CA PHE A 30 -7.79 -2.81 -5.30
C PHE A 30 -6.79 -3.76 -5.94
N SER A 31 -5.53 -3.78 -5.52
CA SER A 31 -4.50 -4.69 -6.05
C SER A 31 -4.66 -6.15 -5.61
N TYR A 32 -5.62 -6.44 -4.73
CA TYR A 32 -5.93 -7.82 -4.33
C TYR A 32 -6.30 -8.71 -5.52
N ARG A 33 -5.78 -9.94 -5.51
CA ARG A 33 -6.05 -10.95 -6.56
C ARG A 33 -7.53 -11.33 -6.66
N SER A 34 -8.29 -11.12 -5.59
CA SER A 34 -9.73 -11.34 -5.54
C SER A 34 -10.54 -10.29 -6.30
N VAL A 35 -9.98 -9.12 -6.62
CA VAL A 35 -10.67 -8.06 -7.38
C VAL A 35 -10.48 -8.31 -8.88
N PRO A 36 -11.55 -8.60 -9.65
CA PRO A 36 -11.46 -8.84 -11.08
C PRO A 36 -10.91 -7.62 -11.82
N VAL A 37 -10.08 -7.85 -12.84
CA VAL A 37 -9.52 -6.77 -13.68
C VAL A 37 -10.63 -5.94 -14.33
N GLN A 38 -11.74 -6.57 -14.71
CA GLN A 38 -12.91 -5.90 -15.29
C GLN A 38 -13.49 -4.83 -14.36
N PHE A 39 -13.49 -5.07 -13.05
CA PHE A 39 -13.96 -4.09 -12.08
C PHE A 39 -13.05 -2.86 -12.03
N LYS A 40 -11.73 -3.07 -12.07
CA LYS A 40 -10.73 -1.99 -12.11
C LYS A 40 -10.87 -1.14 -13.37
N ILE A 41 -11.11 -1.76 -14.51
CA ILE A 41 -11.37 -1.07 -15.78
C ILE A 41 -12.65 -0.24 -15.68
N GLY A 42 -13.74 -0.83 -15.18
CA GLY A 42 -15.03 -0.16 -15.04
C GLY A 42 -14.96 1.07 -14.12
N ILE A 43 -14.41 0.92 -12.92
CA ILE A 43 -14.32 2.04 -11.96
C ILE A 43 -13.43 3.17 -12.49
N SER A 44 -12.31 2.82 -13.16
CA SER A 44 -11.42 3.81 -13.77
C SER A 44 -12.10 4.55 -14.90
N PHE A 45 -12.92 3.87 -15.70
CA PHE A 45 -13.68 4.46 -16.80
C PHE A 45 -14.71 5.47 -16.30
N PHE A 46 -15.54 5.08 -15.32
CA PHE A 46 -16.53 5.99 -14.74
C PHE A 46 -15.88 7.17 -14.01
N LEU A 47 -14.78 6.93 -13.29
CA LEU A 47 -14.06 8.02 -12.62
C LEU A 47 -13.45 8.99 -13.64
N ALA A 48 -12.87 8.50 -14.73
CA ALA A 48 -12.34 9.35 -15.80
C ALA A 48 -13.42 10.20 -16.47
N ILE A 49 -14.64 9.65 -16.66
CA ILE A 49 -15.78 10.41 -17.17
C ILE A 49 -16.15 11.56 -16.22
N ILE A 50 -16.09 11.35 -14.91
CA ILE A 50 -16.39 12.41 -13.93
C ILE A 50 -15.27 13.46 -13.93
N MET A 51 -14.01 13.03 -14.04
CA MET A 51 -12.85 13.91 -13.96
C MET A 51 -12.66 14.80 -15.18
N ILE A 52 -13.13 14.39 -16.37
CA ILE A 52 -12.98 15.18 -17.61
C ILE A 52 -13.61 16.57 -17.50
N SER A 53 -14.65 16.75 -16.67
CA SER A 53 -15.32 18.03 -16.48
C SER A 53 -14.55 19.01 -15.59
N THR A 54 -13.57 18.52 -14.83
CA THR A 54 -12.83 19.33 -13.85
C THR A 54 -11.35 19.48 -14.20
N VAL A 55 -10.78 18.54 -14.95
CA VAL A 55 -9.39 18.59 -15.42
C VAL A 55 -9.29 19.55 -16.61
N ASP A 56 -8.26 20.39 -16.61
CA ASP A 56 -7.96 21.24 -17.76
C ASP A 56 -7.51 20.39 -18.96
N THR A 57 -8.34 20.36 -20.00
CA THR A 57 -8.11 19.63 -21.24
C THR A 57 -7.57 20.52 -22.37
N THR A 58 -7.25 21.78 -22.09
CA THR A 58 -6.77 22.70 -23.12
C THR A 58 -5.45 22.22 -23.72
N GLY A 59 -5.29 22.35 -25.04
CA GLY A 59 -4.03 22.02 -25.72
C GLY A 59 -3.74 20.53 -25.95
N VAL A 60 -4.64 19.62 -25.57
CA VAL A 60 -4.47 18.19 -25.89
C VAL A 60 -4.79 17.94 -27.37
N ALA A 61 -3.73 17.84 -28.19
CA ALA A 61 -3.85 17.54 -29.62
C ALA A 61 -3.28 16.16 -29.95
N VAL A 62 -3.94 15.44 -30.86
CA VAL A 62 -3.42 14.18 -31.40
C VAL A 62 -2.31 14.49 -32.40
N ASN A 63 -1.07 14.44 -31.92
CA ASN A 63 0.15 14.64 -32.72
C ASN A 63 1.13 13.47 -32.47
N ASN A 64 2.32 13.52 -33.08
CA ASN A 64 3.35 12.49 -32.89
C ASN A 64 3.82 12.35 -31.43
N LEU A 65 3.63 13.37 -30.58
CA LEU A 65 3.98 13.35 -29.16
C LEU A 65 2.91 12.71 -28.29
N TYR A 66 1.70 12.49 -28.80
CA TYR A 66 0.57 11.95 -28.04
C TYR A 66 0.85 10.56 -27.45
N VAL A 67 1.58 9.70 -28.16
CA VAL A 67 2.00 8.39 -27.64
C VAL A 67 2.90 8.53 -26.40
N PHE A 68 3.80 9.53 -26.39
CA PHE A 68 4.64 9.79 -25.22
C PHE A 68 3.83 10.33 -24.04
N LEU A 69 2.77 11.11 -24.30
CA LEU A 69 1.84 11.51 -23.26
C LEU A 69 1.13 10.31 -22.64
N ILE A 70 0.63 9.35 -23.44
CA ILE A 70 0.03 8.12 -22.91
C ILE A 70 1.01 7.38 -22.00
N VAL A 71 2.24 7.17 -22.46
CA VAL A 71 3.27 6.49 -21.65
C VAL A 71 3.55 7.25 -20.35
N LYS A 72 3.65 8.58 -20.41
CA LYS A 72 3.82 9.43 -19.22
C LYS A 72 2.65 9.29 -18.25
N GLU A 73 1.41 9.31 -18.72
CA GLU A 73 0.22 9.15 -17.88
C GLU A 73 0.17 7.78 -17.19
N ILE A 74 0.55 6.70 -17.90
CA ILE A 74 0.74 5.36 -17.31
C ILE A 74 1.77 5.43 -16.20
N LEU A 75 2.95 6.00 -16.47
CA LEU A 75 4.04 6.08 -15.50
C LEU A 75 3.65 6.88 -14.26
N VAL A 76 2.96 8.01 -14.42
CA VAL A 76 2.45 8.81 -13.29
C VAL A 76 1.49 7.97 -12.44
N GLY A 77 0.52 7.30 -13.05
CA GLY A 77 -0.45 6.46 -12.35
C GLY A 77 0.23 5.32 -11.59
N ILE A 78 1.20 4.65 -12.22
CA ILE A 78 2.00 3.59 -11.61
C ILE A 78 2.80 4.15 -10.42
N CYS A 79 3.53 5.26 -10.59
CA CYS A 79 4.38 5.84 -9.55
C CYS A 79 3.57 6.26 -8.31
N ILE A 80 2.42 6.92 -8.51
CA ILE A 80 1.54 7.33 -7.39
C ILE A 80 0.93 6.09 -6.70
N GLY A 81 0.53 5.07 -7.47
CA GLY A 81 0.04 3.82 -6.90
C GLY A 81 1.12 3.05 -6.13
N LEU A 82 2.35 3.02 -6.66
CA LEU A 82 3.49 2.31 -6.09
C LEU A 82 3.94 2.95 -4.78
N ILE A 83 4.02 4.27 -4.72
CA ILE A 83 4.45 4.96 -3.49
C ILE A 83 3.44 4.75 -2.35
N ALA A 84 2.15 4.72 -2.69
CA ALA A 84 1.10 4.36 -1.74
C ALA A 84 1.22 2.89 -1.30
N TYR A 85 1.48 1.98 -2.25
CA TYR A 85 1.69 0.57 -1.97
C TYR A 85 2.88 0.34 -1.02
N ILE A 86 4.00 1.05 -1.20
CA ILE A 86 5.17 0.96 -0.31
C ILE A 86 4.77 1.24 1.13
N ILE A 87 4.05 2.33 1.41
CA ILE A 87 3.63 2.64 2.79
C ILE A 87 2.72 1.56 3.38
N VAL A 88 1.75 1.05 2.61
CA VAL A 88 0.84 -0.01 3.09
C VAL A 88 1.55 -1.35 3.26
N ALA A 89 2.62 -1.61 2.49
CA ALA A 89 3.44 -2.81 2.65
C ALA A 89 4.08 -2.91 4.04
N ALA A 90 4.21 -1.79 4.78
CA ALA A 90 4.66 -1.78 6.17
C ALA A 90 3.86 -2.76 7.06
N ILE A 91 2.55 -2.89 6.82
CA ILE A 91 1.68 -3.79 7.59
C ILE A 91 2.06 -5.26 7.35
N GLN A 92 2.32 -5.62 6.09
CA GLN A 92 2.74 -6.99 5.75
C GLN A 92 4.13 -7.30 6.30
N VAL A 93 5.07 -6.35 6.21
CA VAL A 93 6.42 -6.50 6.77
C VAL A 93 6.37 -6.64 8.29
N ALA A 94 5.54 -5.84 8.97
CA ALA A 94 5.32 -5.95 10.41
C ALA A 94 4.79 -7.33 10.81
N GLY A 95 3.79 -7.82 10.07
CA GLY A 95 3.27 -9.17 10.24
C GLY A 95 4.32 -10.26 10.02
N GLY A 96 5.21 -10.07 9.05
CA GLY A 96 6.36 -10.96 8.83
C GLY A 96 7.30 -11.04 10.04
N PHE A 97 7.61 -9.90 10.69
CA PHE A 97 8.40 -9.89 11.92
C PHE A 97 7.69 -10.62 13.08
N ILE A 98 6.38 -10.44 13.20
CA ILE A 98 5.58 -11.13 14.23
C ILE A 98 5.57 -12.64 13.97
N ASP A 99 5.28 -13.07 12.74
CA ASP A 99 5.22 -14.48 12.35
C ASP A 99 6.57 -15.19 12.52
N PHE A 100 7.66 -14.47 12.22
CA PHE A 100 9.01 -14.96 12.46
C PHE A 100 9.23 -15.27 13.95
N GLN A 101 8.85 -14.35 14.85
CA GLN A 101 9.03 -14.55 16.28
C GLN A 101 8.07 -15.59 16.88
N MET A 102 6.84 -15.66 16.36
CA MET A 102 5.83 -16.65 16.75
C MET A 102 6.25 -18.08 16.38
N GLY A 103 7.09 -18.23 15.35
CA GLY A 103 7.52 -19.52 14.82
C GLY A 103 6.68 -20.03 13.65
N PHE A 104 5.75 -19.21 13.11
CA PHE A 104 5.02 -19.53 11.88
C PHE A 104 5.92 -19.54 10.64
N ALA A 105 7.10 -18.91 10.70
CA ALA A 105 8.10 -19.02 9.63
C ALA A 105 8.55 -20.47 9.34
N ILE A 106 8.42 -21.40 10.30
CA ILE A 106 8.72 -22.83 10.08
C ILE A 106 7.70 -23.44 9.09
N ALA A 107 6.43 -23.01 9.10
CA ALA A 107 5.41 -23.53 8.18
C ALA A 107 5.78 -23.26 6.71
N ASN A 108 6.41 -22.12 6.42
CA ASN A 108 6.87 -21.75 5.08
C ASN A 108 8.02 -22.65 4.57
N VAL A 109 8.78 -23.26 5.49
CA VAL A 109 9.88 -24.20 5.15
C VAL A 109 9.35 -25.63 4.98
N VAL A 110 8.32 -26.00 5.75
CA VAL A 110 7.77 -27.37 5.77
C VAL A 110 6.84 -27.65 4.58
N ASP A 111 6.12 -26.64 4.07
CA ASP A 111 5.28 -26.79 2.87
C ASP A 111 5.41 -25.60 1.89
N PRO A 112 6.44 -25.60 1.01
CA PRO A 112 6.56 -24.63 -0.07
C PRO A 112 5.56 -24.88 -1.22
N GLN A 113 4.84 -26.01 -1.25
CA GLN A 113 3.95 -26.38 -2.36
C GLN A 113 2.60 -25.65 -2.32
N THR A 114 2.13 -25.26 -1.13
CA THR A 114 0.90 -24.45 -0.97
C THR A 114 1.04 -23.01 -1.47
N GLY A 115 2.27 -22.54 -1.72
CA GLY A 115 2.53 -21.18 -2.21
C GLY A 115 2.19 -20.06 -1.22
N ALA A 116 1.94 -20.39 0.06
CA ALA A 116 1.66 -19.43 1.12
C ALA A 116 2.94 -18.70 1.55
N GLN A 117 3.44 -17.81 0.70
CA GLN A 117 4.59 -16.93 0.96
C GLN A 117 4.18 -15.64 1.72
N SER A 118 2.89 -15.46 2.03
CA SER A 118 2.40 -14.27 2.73
C SER A 118 2.31 -14.53 4.24
N PRO A 119 2.84 -13.62 5.09
CA PRO A 119 2.69 -13.71 6.54
C PRO A 119 1.21 -13.78 6.94
N LEU A 120 0.83 -14.80 7.71
CA LEU A 120 -0.54 -15.00 8.23
C LEU A 120 -0.97 -13.82 9.10
N THR A 121 -0.11 -13.39 10.03
CA THR A 121 -0.43 -12.23 10.89
C THR A 121 -0.42 -10.94 10.07
N GLY A 122 0.45 -10.84 9.06
CA GLY A 122 0.47 -9.70 8.14
C GLY A 122 -0.83 -9.57 7.35
N GLN A 123 -1.32 -10.69 6.82
CA GLN A 123 -2.60 -10.78 6.13
C GLN A 123 -3.77 -10.38 7.04
N TYR A 124 -3.77 -10.83 8.29
CA TYR A 124 -4.78 -10.48 9.29
C TYR A 124 -4.78 -8.97 9.60
N LEU A 125 -3.62 -8.40 9.95
CA LEU A 125 -3.48 -6.97 10.22
C LEU A 125 -3.81 -6.11 9.00
N TYR A 126 -3.48 -6.58 7.80
CA TYR A 126 -3.81 -5.92 6.55
C TYR A 126 -5.32 -5.84 6.32
N ILE A 127 -6.05 -6.95 6.52
CA ILE A 127 -7.52 -6.96 6.40
C ILE A 127 -8.15 -6.01 7.42
N ILE A 128 -7.69 -6.03 8.68
CA ILE A 128 -8.18 -5.12 9.72
C ILE A 128 -7.95 -3.66 9.32
N SER A 129 -6.74 -3.34 8.85
CA SER A 129 -6.39 -1.98 8.42
C SER A 129 -7.25 -1.53 7.24
N LEU A 130 -7.54 -2.44 6.30
CA LEU A 130 -8.40 -2.16 5.15
C LEU A 130 -9.86 -1.92 5.57
N LEU A 131 -10.40 -2.75 6.47
CA LEU A 131 -11.75 -2.56 7.02
C LEU A 131 -11.84 -1.24 7.80
N PHE A 132 -10.82 -0.92 8.59
CA PHE A 132 -10.73 0.36 9.30
C PHE A 132 -10.70 1.54 8.32
N LEU A 133 -9.89 1.47 7.26
CA LEU A 133 -9.83 2.49 6.21
C LEU A 133 -11.20 2.74 5.59
N LEU A 134 -11.94 1.68 5.26
CA LEU A 134 -13.29 1.82 4.72
C LEU A 134 -14.26 2.41 5.74
N SER A 135 -14.16 2.00 7.01
CA SER A 135 -15.01 2.51 8.10
C SER A 135 -14.83 4.00 8.36
N VAL A 136 -13.64 4.56 8.13
CA VAL A 136 -13.35 5.99 8.35
C VAL A 136 -13.38 6.81 7.06
N ASN A 137 -13.88 6.23 5.96
CA ASN A 137 -13.88 6.87 4.64
C ASN A 137 -12.48 7.23 4.11
N GLY A 138 -11.42 6.58 4.60
CA GLY A 138 -10.04 6.85 4.20
C GLY A 138 -9.74 6.53 2.72
N HIS A 139 -10.61 5.77 2.04
CA HIS A 139 -10.52 5.56 0.60
C HIS A 139 -10.74 6.86 -0.20
N HIS A 140 -11.47 7.83 0.34
CA HIS A 140 -11.61 9.16 -0.27
C HIS A 140 -10.27 9.88 -0.36
N ILE A 141 -9.41 9.77 0.66
CA ILE A 141 -8.08 10.39 0.67
C ILE A 141 -7.22 9.87 -0.50
N ILE A 142 -7.38 8.58 -0.84
CA ILE A 142 -6.67 7.96 -1.96
C ILE A 142 -7.19 8.47 -3.31
N LEU A 143 -8.52 8.62 -3.43
CA LEU A 143 -9.16 9.18 -4.62
C LEU A 143 -8.82 10.68 -4.78
N ASP A 144 -8.76 11.44 -3.70
CA ASP A 144 -8.33 12.83 -3.70
C ASP A 144 -6.87 12.94 -4.17
N GLY A 145 -6.02 11.99 -3.79
CA GLY A 145 -4.64 11.92 -4.28
C GLY A 145 -4.55 11.81 -5.81
N ILE A 146 -5.31 10.90 -6.44
CA ILE A 146 -5.28 10.79 -7.92
C ILE A 146 -5.99 11.98 -8.58
N PHE A 147 -7.02 12.54 -7.96
CA PHE A 147 -7.72 13.72 -8.46
C PHE A 147 -6.81 14.95 -8.47
N ASN A 148 -6.16 15.24 -7.35
CA ASN A 148 -5.24 16.36 -7.20
C ASN A 148 -3.97 16.19 -8.04
N SER A 149 -3.64 14.98 -8.49
CA SER A 149 -2.48 14.73 -9.37
C SER A 149 -2.50 15.56 -10.65
N TYR A 150 -3.67 15.94 -11.16
CA TYR A 150 -3.79 16.76 -12.36
C TYR A 150 -3.47 18.23 -12.12
N SER A 151 -3.61 18.71 -10.87
CA SER A 151 -3.19 20.06 -10.48
C SER A 151 -1.67 20.16 -10.36
N TYR A 152 -1.00 19.09 -9.91
CA TYR A 152 0.47 19.04 -9.85
C TYR A 152 1.11 18.69 -11.19
N ILE A 153 0.52 17.73 -11.92
CA ILE A 153 1.06 17.18 -13.16
C ILE A 153 -0.03 17.28 -14.24
N PRO A 154 -0.13 18.44 -14.91
CA PRO A 154 -1.05 18.65 -16.03
C PRO A 154 -0.84 17.64 -17.16
N LEU A 155 -1.86 17.46 -18.00
CA LEU A 155 -1.82 16.51 -19.12
C LEU A 155 -0.67 16.79 -20.10
N ASN A 156 -0.39 18.07 -20.39
CA ASN A 156 0.59 18.49 -21.40
C ASN A 156 2.02 18.68 -20.86
N GLN A 157 2.26 18.45 -19.57
CA GLN A 157 3.59 18.57 -18.97
C GLN A 157 4.35 17.25 -19.06
N PHE A 158 5.62 17.30 -19.48
CA PHE A 158 6.54 16.18 -19.36
C PHE A 158 7.16 16.11 -17.96
N LEU A 159 7.44 14.91 -17.50
CA LEU A 159 8.04 14.68 -16.18
C LEU A 159 9.54 15.00 -16.19
N PRO A 160 10.08 15.58 -15.10
CA PRO A 160 11.52 15.77 -14.91
C PRO A 160 12.20 14.45 -14.54
N PHE A 161 12.24 13.49 -15.48
CA PHE A 161 12.95 12.24 -15.27
C PHE A 161 14.46 12.49 -15.16
N GLY A 162 15.07 12.07 -14.06
CA GLY A 162 16.52 12.17 -13.83
C GLY A 162 16.93 13.06 -12.66
N GLU A 163 16.00 13.71 -11.96
CA GLU A 163 16.33 14.41 -10.74
C GLU A 163 16.66 13.45 -9.59
N GLU A 164 17.78 13.70 -8.92
CA GLU A 164 18.21 12.95 -7.74
C GLU A 164 17.21 13.05 -6.58
N SER A 165 16.45 14.15 -6.53
CA SER A 165 15.40 14.44 -5.54
C SER A 165 14.34 13.34 -5.47
N ILE A 166 13.88 12.84 -6.63
CA ILE A 166 12.85 11.80 -6.74
C ILE A 166 13.37 10.47 -6.20
N VAL A 167 14.60 10.10 -6.56
CA VAL A 167 15.23 8.85 -6.12
C VAL A 167 15.44 8.89 -4.60
N GLN A 168 15.99 9.99 -4.08
CA GLN A 168 16.17 10.17 -2.65
C GLN A 168 14.84 10.14 -1.88
N PHE A 169 13.78 10.70 -2.46
CA PHE A 169 12.44 10.67 -1.87
C PHE A 169 11.87 9.24 -1.77
N VAL A 170 12.04 8.43 -2.83
CA VAL A 170 11.62 7.01 -2.81
C VAL A 170 12.41 6.21 -1.77
N ILE A 171 13.73 6.41 -1.68
CA ILE A 171 14.57 5.76 -0.66
C ILE A 171 14.12 6.15 0.76
N THR A 172 13.87 7.45 0.98
CA THR A 172 13.39 7.96 2.27
C THR A 172 12.02 7.38 2.64
N THR A 173 11.14 7.24 1.65
CA THR A 173 9.81 6.60 1.82
C THR A 173 9.95 5.13 2.21
N PHE A 174 10.87 4.41 1.56
CA PHE A 174 11.15 3.02 1.86
C PHE A 174 11.71 2.82 3.28
N ASN A 175 12.61 3.70 3.73
CA ASN A 175 13.07 3.73 5.13
C ASN A 175 11.91 4.00 6.10
N THR A 176 11.03 4.94 5.75
CA THR A 176 9.84 5.25 6.55
C THR A 176 8.91 4.03 6.67
N MET A 177 8.71 3.28 5.60
CA MET A 177 7.95 2.03 5.58
C MET A 177 8.52 1.02 6.60
N PHE A 178 9.84 0.82 6.62
CA PHE A 178 10.48 -0.07 7.59
C PHE A 178 10.33 0.39 9.04
N LEU A 179 10.44 1.69 9.30
CA LEU A 179 10.23 2.24 10.64
C LEU A 179 8.79 2.01 11.12
N ILE A 180 7.80 2.24 10.26
CA ILE A 180 6.39 1.98 10.56
C ILE A 180 6.18 0.48 10.81
N ALA A 181 6.77 -0.39 9.97
CA ALA A 181 6.66 -1.83 10.13
C ALA A 181 7.21 -2.29 11.49
N PHE A 182 8.37 -1.76 11.90
CA PHE A 182 8.97 -2.06 13.18
C PHE A 182 8.11 -1.54 14.35
N GLN A 183 7.54 -0.34 14.25
CA GLN A 183 6.64 0.23 15.26
C GLN A 183 5.37 -0.61 15.45
N ILE A 184 4.82 -1.18 14.38
CA ILE A 184 3.67 -2.08 14.44
C ILE A 184 4.08 -3.42 15.10
N ALA A 185 5.26 -3.96 14.74
CA ALA A 185 5.70 -5.27 15.24
C ALA A 185 6.18 -5.25 16.70
N ILE A 186 6.81 -4.17 17.16
CA ILE A 186 7.55 -4.15 18.43
C ILE A 186 6.73 -4.52 19.68
N PRO A 187 5.44 -4.16 19.85
CA PRO A 187 4.69 -4.51 21.05
C PRO A 187 4.53 -6.04 21.18
N ILE A 188 4.25 -6.72 20.07
CA ILE A 188 4.06 -8.18 20.05
C ILE A 188 5.41 -8.90 20.09
N VAL A 189 6.38 -8.45 19.29
CA VAL A 189 7.73 -9.04 19.28
C VAL A 189 8.38 -8.91 20.65
N GLY A 190 8.18 -7.79 21.35
CA GLY A 190 8.63 -7.60 22.73
C GLY A 190 7.97 -8.57 23.71
N CYS A 191 6.66 -8.78 23.63
CA CYS A 191 5.98 -9.80 24.45
C CYS A 191 6.54 -11.21 24.18
N LEU A 192 6.72 -11.56 22.90
CA LEU A 192 7.26 -12.85 22.50
C LEU A 192 8.72 -13.05 22.92
N PHE A 193 9.53 -12.00 22.88
CA PHE A 193 10.89 -12.03 23.40
C PHE A 193 10.91 -12.39 24.89
N LEU A 194 10.00 -11.83 25.69
CA LEU A 194 9.88 -12.20 27.10
C LEU A 194 9.43 -13.67 27.27
N VAL A 195 8.56 -14.17 26.39
CA VAL A 195 8.19 -15.60 26.37
C VAL A 195 9.41 -16.47 26.06
N ASP A 196 10.27 -16.09 25.12
CA ASP A 196 11.50 -16.81 24.80
C ASP A 196 12.47 -16.86 25.98
N VAL A 197 12.63 -15.74 26.69
CA VAL A 197 13.44 -15.70 27.92
C VAL A 197 12.84 -16.63 28.98
N ALA A 198 11.53 -16.61 29.19
CA ALA A 198 10.85 -17.48 30.15
C ALA A 198 11.01 -18.96 29.79
N LEU A 199 10.81 -19.32 28.52
CA LEU A 199 11.00 -20.68 28.01
C LEU A 199 12.46 -21.14 28.14
N GLY A 200 13.42 -20.26 27.89
CA GLY A 200 14.85 -20.55 28.07
C GLY A 200 15.22 -20.86 29.53
N ILE A 201 14.62 -20.14 30.49
CA ILE A 201 14.79 -20.44 31.92
C ILE A 201 14.17 -21.81 32.25
N ILE A 202 12.95 -22.09 31.77
CA ILE A 202 12.27 -23.38 31.98
C ILE A 202 13.08 -24.53 31.37
N ALA A 203 13.65 -24.35 30.18
CA ALA A 203 14.50 -25.34 29.51
C ALA A 203 15.69 -25.76 30.40
N ARG A 204 16.27 -24.79 31.11
CA ARG A 204 17.39 -25.03 32.03
C ARG A 204 16.95 -25.70 33.33
N THR A 205 15.78 -25.34 33.86
CA THR A 205 15.26 -25.88 35.12
C THR A 205 14.65 -27.28 34.94
N VAL A 206 14.01 -27.55 33.81
CA VAL A 206 13.35 -28.83 33.48
C VAL A 206 13.86 -29.31 32.11
N PRO A 207 15.07 -29.91 32.03
CA PRO A 207 15.69 -30.31 30.76
C PRO A 207 14.94 -31.41 30.02
N GLN A 208 14.10 -32.16 30.74
CA GLN A 208 13.26 -33.23 30.17
C GLN A 208 12.09 -32.68 29.34
N MET A 209 11.76 -31.39 29.47
CA MET A 209 10.68 -30.75 28.73
C MET A 209 11.15 -30.39 27.32
N ASN A 210 10.43 -30.85 26.30
CA ASN A 210 10.67 -30.38 24.94
C ASN A 210 10.09 -28.97 24.76
N VAL A 211 10.96 -27.96 24.88
CA VAL A 211 10.62 -26.53 24.80
C VAL A 211 10.02 -26.16 23.45
N PHE A 212 10.35 -26.87 22.37
CA PHE A 212 9.71 -26.62 21.06
C PHE A 212 8.23 -27.01 21.06
N VAL A 213 7.88 -28.12 21.71
CA VAL A 213 6.50 -28.63 21.76
C VAL A 213 5.61 -27.73 22.60
N VAL A 214 6.13 -27.18 23.71
CA VAL A 214 5.37 -26.28 24.60
C VAL A 214 5.44 -24.82 24.13
N GLY A 215 6.56 -24.41 23.56
CA GLY A 215 6.85 -23.03 23.22
C GLY A 215 6.00 -22.50 22.07
N LEU A 216 5.81 -23.27 21.01
CA LEU A 216 4.99 -22.83 19.86
C LEU A 216 3.53 -22.53 20.26
N PRO A 217 2.78 -23.45 20.92
CA PRO A 217 1.43 -23.15 21.41
C PRO A 217 1.37 -21.93 22.34
N LEU A 218 2.35 -21.79 23.23
CA LEU A 218 2.42 -20.67 24.18
C LEU A 218 2.63 -19.34 23.45
N LYS A 219 3.59 -19.28 22.52
CA LYS A 219 3.85 -18.08 21.70
C LYS A 219 2.61 -17.67 20.90
N ILE A 220 1.92 -18.64 20.30
CA ILE A 220 0.68 -18.39 19.57
C ILE A 220 -0.36 -17.72 20.48
N LEU A 221 -0.63 -18.31 21.65
CA LEU A 221 -1.60 -17.76 22.61
C LEU A 221 -1.22 -16.34 23.06
N VAL A 222 0.05 -16.11 23.42
CA VAL A 222 0.52 -14.81 23.88
C VAL A 222 0.42 -13.75 22.78
N SER A 223 0.77 -14.07 21.54
CA SER A 223 0.64 -13.12 20.44
C SER A 223 -0.80 -12.77 20.10
N PHE A 224 -1.71 -13.75 20.06
CA PHE A 224 -3.12 -13.45 19.84
C PHE A 224 -3.68 -12.57 20.98
N ALA A 225 -3.32 -12.86 22.23
CA ALA A 225 -3.68 -12.01 23.36
C ALA A 225 -3.09 -10.60 23.23
N ALA A 226 -1.82 -10.48 22.85
CA ALA A 226 -1.16 -9.19 22.64
C ALA A 226 -1.82 -8.39 21.51
N ILE A 227 -2.16 -9.01 20.38
CA ILE A 227 -2.88 -8.37 19.27
C ILE A 227 -4.21 -7.79 19.75
N LEU A 228 -4.97 -8.54 20.56
CA LEU A 228 -6.24 -8.08 21.12
C LEU A 228 -6.06 -6.90 22.09
N VAL A 229 -5.07 -6.98 22.99
CA VAL A 229 -4.76 -5.92 23.96
C VAL A 229 -4.30 -4.64 23.25
N PHE A 230 -3.46 -4.77 22.21
CA PHE A 230 -2.92 -3.64 21.46
C PHE A 230 -3.80 -3.21 20.27
N LEU A 231 -5.01 -3.74 20.13
CA LEU A 231 -5.88 -3.44 18.99
C LEU A 231 -6.15 -1.94 18.83
N ALA A 232 -6.42 -1.23 19.92
CA ALA A 232 -6.64 0.22 19.89
C ALA A 232 -5.38 0.99 19.41
N LEU A 233 -4.19 0.53 19.81
CA LEU A 233 -2.93 1.10 19.33
C LEU A 233 -2.78 0.86 17.82
N TYR A 234 -3.13 -0.34 17.33
CA TYR A 234 -3.08 -0.66 15.91
C TYR A 234 -3.99 0.21 15.06
N MET A 235 -5.19 0.54 15.54
CA MET A 235 -6.09 1.46 14.82
C MET A 235 -5.49 2.87 14.69
N ASN A 236 -4.86 3.36 15.76
CA ASN A 236 -4.16 4.66 15.72
C ASN A 236 -2.96 4.63 14.75
N LEU A 237 -2.19 3.54 14.74
CA LEU A 237 -1.07 3.38 13.81
C LEU A 237 -1.56 3.26 12.36
N ALA A 238 -2.67 2.55 12.11
CA ALA A 238 -3.27 2.44 10.78
C ALA A 238 -3.72 3.82 10.27
N GLN A 239 -4.35 4.65 11.10
CA GLN A 239 -4.70 6.02 10.73
C GLN A 239 -3.46 6.83 10.33
N ARG A 240 -2.41 6.83 11.17
CA ARG A 240 -1.15 7.53 10.87
C ARG A 240 -0.47 7.01 9.61
N LEU A 241 -0.58 5.71 9.35
CA LEU A 241 -0.08 5.09 8.13
C LEU A 241 -0.80 5.65 6.89
N PHE A 242 -2.13 5.78 6.93
CA PHE A 242 -2.89 6.35 5.81
C PHE A 242 -2.64 7.85 5.62
N GLU A 243 -2.48 8.61 6.70
CA GLU A 243 -2.04 10.01 6.62
C GLU A 243 -0.65 10.14 6.00
N THR A 244 0.27 9.25 6.37
CA THR A 244 1.64 9.20 5.82
C THR A 244 1.61 8.83 4.34
N MET A 245 0.80 7.84 3.96
CA MET A 245 0.59 7.44 2.57
C MET A 245 0.13 8.63 1.72
N TYR A 246 -0.87 9.38 2.18
CA TYR A 246 -1.34 10.58 1.48
C TYR A 246 -0.26 11.67 1.37
N ARG A 247 0.45 11.95 2.48
CA ARG A 247 1.55 12.92 2.48
C ARG A 247 2.64 12.55 1.47
N VAL A 248 2.99 11.28 1.42
CA VAL A 248 4.03 10.77 0.51
C VAL A 248 3.56 10.81 -0.94
N MET A 249 2.30 10.48 -1.22
CA MET A 249 1.71 10.66 -2.56
C MET A 249 1.81 12.12 -3.00
N ASN A 250 1.40 13.07 -2.14
CA ASN A 250 1.48 14.50 -2.44
C ASN A 250 2.92 14.98 -2.62
N GLY A 251 3.86 14.52 -1.79
CA GLY A 251 5.28 14.85 -1.92
C GLY A 251 5.89 14.34 -3.23
N LEU A 252 5.50 13.14 -3.68
CA LEU A 252 5.94 12.64 -4.99
C LEU A 252 5.35 13.49 -6.12
N MET A 253 4.07 13.87 -6.03
CA MET A 253 3.41 14.69 -7.03
C MET A 253 3.99 16.11 -7.10
N SER A 254 4.35 16.72 -5.97
CA SER A 254 4.98 18.04 -5.94
C SER A 254 6.36 18.02 -6.61
N LEU A 255 7.16 16.99 -6.34
CA LEU A 255 8.45 16.77 -7.02
C LEU A 255 8.30 16.62 -8.53
N PHE A 256 7.30 15.85 -8.99
CA PHE A 256 7.02 15.71 -10.42
C PHE A 256 6.47 16.98 -11.07
N GLY A 257 5.69 17.78 -10.32
CA GLY A 257 5.14 19.06 -10.77
C GLY A 257 6.16 20.20 -10.79
N GLY A 258 7.28 20.07 -10.07
CA GLY A 258 8.28 21.12 -9.91
C GLY A 258 7.86 22.22 -8.94
N VAL A 259 7.03 21.89 -7.92
CA VAL A 259 6.47 22.82 -6.91
C VAL A 259 7.03 22.51 -5.53
#